data_AF-A1SN46-F1
#
_entry.id   AF-A1SN46-F1
#
_cell.length_a   1.000
_cell.length_b   1.000
_cell.length_c   1.000
_cell.angle_alpha   90.00
_cell.angle_beta   90.00
_cell.angle_gamma   90.00
#
_symmetry.space_group_name_H-M   'P 1'
#
loop_
_entity.id
_entity.type
_entity.pdbx_description
1 polymer ?
#
loop_
_entity_poly.entity_id
_entity_poly.type
_entity_poly.pdbx_seq_one_letter_code
_entity_poly.pdbx_strand_id
1 'polypeptide(L)'
;MRLAVLGEGYASATTAFVSGNEIAAQAARDLCADLIGFGGMAGDDATATDFAASYDEAAAEAAAGVAEVACALASLAELSAHSLTNHHAAEVASGGSGVGGEPDASGVVRLMAATPPSALGADADFLPGWAGVVLDFLEGAVWPDADTDRLRAAATTWRTAARAVGLLGAHCETALSGLDDEVSPEIPVAIATTRDLRDRVATVAEQLVAIAGACEAYADQVEAKRAEMLDLLKELGIELGVGAVIAGALSFLSAGLAAGAGSAAAGGRIATASRELKVIADALRILNGSTAATLRPVAVTVRDTRSSLARLLRVDLARADERGVASLGRWPDGWLSQHEKGELAHTIRRHVAKSDRELIERVTASAGPRRASSFADQRTAERFLRRLLGSQSDDIRVWLRTNPEDRFVLTQDFGVIVGRTATRAGEVFDVSGLRAILTADPTMPQGYRIVTAYPA
;
A
#
# COMPACT_ATOMS: atom_id res chain seq x y z
N MET A 1 17.22 15.09 -32.45
CA MET A 1 17.81 14.79 -31.13
C MET A 1 18.86 13.72 -31.35
N ARG A 2 20.14 13.96 -31.04
CA ARG A 2 21.15 12.89 -31.03
C ARG A 2 21.01 12.14 -29.71
N LEU A 3 20.80 10.83 -29.78
CA LEU A 3 20.81 9.95 -28.61
C LEU A 3 22.26 9.83 -28.13
N ALA A 4 22.47 9.98 -26.83
CA ALA A 4 23.74 9.73 -26.16
C ALA A 4 23.41 9.00 -24.87
N VAL A 5 23.29 7.68 -24.98
CA VAL A 5 23.07 6.79 -23.84
C VAL A 5 24.39 6.10 -23.55
N LEU A 6 24.94 6.28 -22.36
CA LEU A 6 26.16 5.60 -21.91
C LEU A 6 25.81 4.26 -21.25
N GLY A 7 24.63 4.19 -20.64
CA GLY A 7 24.12 3.02 -19.92
C GLY A 7 24.55 2.96 -18.46
N GLU A 8 25.67 3.60 -18.10
CA GLU A 8 26.14 3.70 -16.72
C GLU A 8 25.18 4.50 -15.83
N GLY A 9 24.55 5.54 -16.37
CA GLY A 9 23.59 6.37 -15.65
C GLY A 9 22.30 5.62 -15.32
N TYR A 10 21.77 4.85 -16.29
CA TYR A 10 20.66 3.94 -16.04
C TYR A 10 21.01 2.86 -15.01
N ALA A 11 22.19 2.23 -15.11
CA ALA A 11 22.61 1.20 -14.17
C ALA A 11 22.77 1.73 -12.74
N SER A 12 23.32 2.95 -12.59
CA SER A 12 23.41 3.66 -11.31
C SER A 12 22.01 3.93 -10.73
N ALA A 13 21.09 4.44 -11.55
CA ALA A 13 19.71 4.70 -11.13
C ALA A 13 18.98 3.41 -10.72
N THR A 14 19.08 2.33 -11.50
CA THR A 14 18.49 1.03 -11.16
C THR A 14 19.03 0.53 -9.81
N THR A 15 20.35 0.56 -9.61
CA THR A 15 20.98 0.12 -8.35
C THR A 15 20.49 0.94 -7.16
N ALA A 16 20.36 2.26 -7.33
CA ALA A 16 19.84 3.14 -6.29
C ALA A 16 18.37 2.84 -5.95
N PHE A 17 17.53 2.57 -6.96
CA PHE A 17 16.13 2.17 -6.75
C PHE A 17 15.98 0.80 -6.09
N VAL A 18 16.79 -0.19 -6.48
CA VAL A 18 16.80 -1.52 -5.86
C VAL A 18 17.20 -1.40 -4.39
N SER A 19 18.31 -0.70 -4.10
CA SER A 19 18.78 -0.50 -2.72
C SER A 19 17.74 0.24 -1.87
N GLY A 20 17.11 1.28 -2.43
CA GLY A 20 16.04 2.00 -1.76
C GLY A 20 14.81 1.12 -1.53
N ASN A 21 14.45 0.27 -2.49
CA ASN A 21 13.34 -0.68 -2.36
C ASN A 21 13.58 -1.67 -1.22
N GLU A 22 14.77 -2.24 -1.11
CA GLU A 22 15.12 -3.18 -0.04
C GLU A 22 14.99 -2.52 1.35
N ILE A 23 15.53 -1.31 1.51
CA ILE A 23 15.44 -0.53 2.77
C ILE A 23 13.97 -0.21 3.09
N ALA A 24 13.20 0.27 2.11
CA ALA A 24 11.79 0.61 2.29
C ALA A 24 10.96 -0.63 2.64
N ALA A 25 11.24 -1.75 1.99
CA ALA A 25 10.55 -3.01 2.22
C ALA A 25 10.86 -3.56 3.62
N GLN A 26 12.11 -3.49 4.07
CA GLN A 26 12.50 -3.87 5.41
C GLN A 26 11.82 -2.98 6.46
N ALA A 27 11.86 -1.66 6.27
CA ALA A 27 11.19 -0.71 7.16
C ALA A 27 9.67 -0.95 7.25
N ALA A 28 9.01 -1.27 6.15
CA ALA A 28 7.59 -1.62 6.14
C ALA A 28 7.30 -2.91 6.93
N ARG A 29 8.12 -3.95 6.77
CA ARG A 29 7.96 -5.23 7.49
C ARG A 29 8.17 -5.04 9.00
N ASP A 30 9.23 -4.35 9.39
CA ASP A 30 9.56 -4.11 10.79
C ASP A 30 8.48 -3.27 11.46
N LEU A 31 8.04 -2.19 10.80
CA LEU A 31 6.93 -1.38 11.26
C LEU A 31 5.66 -2.23 11.45
N CYS A 32 5.22 -2.98 10.44
CA CYS A 32 4.02 -3.80 10.56
C CYS A 32 4.14 -4.88 11.65
N ALA A 33 5.32 -5.46 11.86
CA ALA A 33 5.56 -6.44 12.92
C ALA A 33 5.47 -5.80 14.31
N ASP A 34 6.11 -4.65 14.51
CA ASP A 34 6.12 -3.94 15.79
C ASP A 34 4.74 -3.41 16.17
N LEU A 35 3.97 -2.91 15.19
CA LEU A 35 2.62 -2.37 15.43
C LEU A 35 1.65 -3.40 16.03
N ILE A 36 1.90 -4.70 15.87
CA ILE A 36 1.11 -5.76 16.51
C ILE A 36 1.17 -5.63 18.04
N GLY A 37 2.31 -5.23 18.59
CA GLY A 37 2.53 -5.09 20.03
C GLY A 37 1.84 -3.88 20.67
N PHE A 38 1.20 -3.01 19.87
CA PHE A 38 0.58 -1.77 20.34
C PHE A 38 -0.95 -1.81 20.38
N GLY A 39 -1.56 -2.98 20.18
CA GLY A 39 -3.00 -3.15 20.39
C GLY A 39 -3.40 -2.79 21.83
N GLY A 40 -4.54 -2.10 21.98
CA GLY A 40 -5.07 -1.68 23.29
C GLY A 40 -4.21 -0.65 24.04
N MET A 41 -3.23 0.00 23.39
CA MET A 41 -2.38 0.96 24.11
C MET A 41 -3.12 2.23 24.55
N ALA A 42 -4.25 2.56 23.93
CA ALA A 42 -5.03 3.75 24.25
C ALA A 42 -5.95 3.56 25.47
N GLY A 43 -6.15 2.34 25.95
CA GLY A 43 -7.12 2.04 27.00
C GLY A 43 -8.53 1.82 26.44
N ASP A 44 -9.49 1.46 27.31
CA ASP A 44 -10.90 1.28 26.96
C ASP A 44 -11.85 2.33 27.55
N ASP A 45 -11.29 3.35 28.21
CA ASP A 45 -12.06 4.40 28.86
C ASP A 45 -12.72 5.39 27.87
N ALA A 46 -13.73 6.14 28.36
CA ALA A 46 -14.51 7.06 27.54
C ALA A 46 -13.70 8.23 26.93
N THR A 47 -12.48 8.49 27.42
CA THR A 47 -11.55 9.50 26.91
C THR A 47 -10.62 8.96 25.81
N ALA A 48 -10.55 7.63 25.63
CA ALA A 48 -9.65 6.98 24.66
C ALA A 48 -10.23 6.88 23.24
N THR A 49 -11.56 6.78 23.12
CA THR A 49 -12.24 6.43 21.85
C THR A 49 -11.88 7.35 20.68
N ASP A 50 -11.88 8.67 20.88
CA ASP A 50 -11.65 9.64 19.81
C ASP A 50 -10.19 9.60 19.31
N PHE A 51 -9.24 9.42 20.24
CA PHE A 51 -7.82 9.23 19.93
C PHE A 51 -7.60 7.92 19.20
N ALA A 52 -8.08 6.80 19.75
CA ALA A 52 -7.89 5.47 19.19
C ALA A 52 -8.43 5.38 17.75
N ALA A 53 -9.64 5.89 17.49
CA ALA A 53 -10.21 5.90 16.14
C ALA A 53 -9.34 6.68 15.13
N SER A 54 -8.81 7.85 15.54
CA SER A 54 -7.98 8.68 14.66
C SER A 54 -6.57 8.11 14.49
N TYR A 55 -6.02 7.49 15.53
CA TYR A 55 -4.76 6.78 15.48
C TYR A 55 -4.84 5.55 14.58
N ASP A 56 -5.88 4.72 14.72
CA ASP A 56 -6.05 3.49 13.93
C ASP A 56 -6.13 3.80 12.43
N GLU A 57 -6.89 4.82 12.05
CA GLU A 57 -6.96 5.28 10.65
C GLU A 57 -5.60 5.79 10.15
N ALA A 58 -4.94 6.66 10.92
CA ALA A 58 -3.64 7.22 10.55
C ALA A 58 -2.56 6.14 10.46
N ALA A 59 -2.53 5.18 11.40
CA ALA A 59 -1.59 4.08 11.45
C ALA A 59 -1.76 3.13 10.25
N ALA A 60 -2.99 2.76 9.92
CA ALA A 60 -3.28 1.91 8.76
C ALA A 60 -2.87 2.58 7.44
N GLU A 61 -3.21 3.86 7.28
CA GLU A 61 -2.82 4.62 6.09
C GLU A 61 -1.30 4.81 6.00
N ALA A 62 -0.64 5.15 7.10
CA ALA A 62 0.80 5.35 7.16
C ALA A 62 1.58 4.07 6.85
N ALA A 63 1.22 2.94 7.46
CA ALA A 63 1.84 1.64 7.16
C ALA A 63 1.68 1.28 5.67
N ALA A 64 0.49 1.48 5.11
CA ALA A 64 0.26 1.29 3.68
C ALA A 64 1.05 2.29 2.81
N GLY A 65 1.28 3.52 3.29
CA GLY A 65 2.13 4.52 2.64
C GLY A 65 3.58 4.08 2.52
N VAL A 66 4.16 3.50 3.59
CA VAL A 66 5.53 2.96 3.57
C VAL A 66 5.65 1.80 2.58
N ALA A 67 4.69 0.88 2.56
CA ALA A 67 4.65 -0.21 1.60
C ALA A 67 4.51 0.29 0.14
N GLU A 68 3.71 1.33 -0.09
CA GLU A 68 3.54 1.94 -1.41
C GLU A 68 4.83 2.62 -1.91
N VAL A 69 5.58 3.27 -1.01
CA VAL A 69 6.92 3.81 -1.33
C VAL A 69 7.87 2.69 -1.78
N ALA A 70 7.88 1.55 -1.08
CA ALA A 70 8.67 0.39 -1.49
C ALA A 70 8.26 -0.11 -2.89
N CYS A 71 6.95 -0.27 -3.13
CA CYS A 71 6.42 -0.67 -4.44
C CYS A 71 6.74 0.32 -5.56
N ALA A 72 6.76 1.63 -5.27
CA ALA A 72 7.11 2.66 -6.23
C ALA A 72 8.60 2.57 -6.63
N LEU A 73 9.49 2.37 -5.66
CA LEU A 73 10.92 2.15 -5.90
C LEU A 73 11.15 0.87 -6.71
N ALA A 74 10.45 -0.23 -6.40
CA ALA A 74 10.52 -1.47 -7.19
C ALA A 74 10.15 -1.25 -8.66
N SER A 75 9.06 -0.51 -8.92
CA SER A 75 8.67 -0.20 -10.29
C SER A 75 9.67 0.69 -11.01
N LEU A 76 10.26 1.69 -10.36
CA LEU A 76 11.29 2.52 -11.00
C LEU A 76 12.58 1.73 -11.28
N ALA A 77 12.95 0.80 -10.40
CA ALA A 77 14.04 -0.15 -10.65
C ALA A 77 13.77 -1.00 -11.91
N GLU A 78 12.61 -1.64 -11.99
CA GLU A 78 12.24 -2.45 -13.16
C GLU A 78 12.16 -1.60 -14.44
N LEU A 79 11.57 -0.40 -14.39
CA LEU A 79 11.44 0.49 -15.53
C LEU A 79 12.80 0.98 -16.05
N SER A 80 13.70 1.37 -15.14
CA SER A 80 15.06 1.81 -15.50
C SER A 80 15.88 0.66 -16.09
N ALA A 81 15.79 -0.54 -15.52
CA ALA A 81 16.45 -1.73 -16.05
C ALA A 81 15.92 -2.06 -17.46
N HIS A 82 14.60 -2.07 -17.66
CA HIS A 82 13.99 -2.30 -18.97
C HIS A 82 14.38 -1.23 -20.00
N SER A 83 14.44 0.05 -19.60
CA SER A 83 14.93 1.12 -20.47
C SER A 83 16.36 0.86 -20.93
N LEU A 84 17.25 0.42 -20.04
CA LEU A 84 18.63 0.10 -20.40
C LEU A 84 18.71 -1.12 -21.33
N THR A 85 17.99 -2.21 -21.05
CA THR A 85 17.93 -3.38 -21.94
C THR A 85 17.46 -3.00 -23.34
N ASN A 86 16.47 -2.10 -23.45
CA ASN A 86 15.99 -1.60 -24.73
C ASN A 86 17.05 -0.80 -25.49
N HIS A 87 17.79 0.10 -24.81
CA HIS A 87 18.89 0.84 -25.42
C HIS A 87 20.03 -0.07 -25.85
N HIS A 88 20.40 -1.03 -25.01
CA HIS A 88 21.42 -2.03 -25.32
C HIS A 88 21.03 -2.83 -26.58
N ALA A 89 19.80 -3.33 -26.65
CA ALA A 89 19.31 -4.06 -27.81
C ALA A 89 19.28 -3.19 -29.09
N ALA A 90 18.89 -1.92 -28.98
CA ALA A 90 18.87 -0.98 -30.10
C ALA A 90 20.29 -0.66 -30.61
N GLU A 91 21.26 -0.51 -29.72
CA GLU A 91 22.66 -0.25 -30.07
C GLU A 91 23.28 -1.46 -30.77
N VAL A 92 23.09 -2.67 -30.23
CA VAL A 92 23.55 -3.93 -30.86
C VAL A 92 22.91 -4.11 -32.24
N ALA A 93 21.60 -3.87 -32.37
CA ALA A 93 20.90 -3.97 -33.65
C ALA A 93 21.38 -2.94 -34.69
N SER A 94 21.94 -1.81 -34.23
CA SER A 94 22.52 -0.76 -35.08
C SER A 94 23.98 -1.02 -35.46
N GLY A 95 24.56 -2.16 -35.04
CA GLY A 95 25.95 -2.54 -35.32
C GLY A 95 26.96 -1.97 -34.31
N GLY A 96 26.49 -1.39 -33.21
CA GLY A 96 27.31 -0.94 -32.08
C GLY A 96 27.71 -2.09 -31.15
N SER A 97 28.50 -1.78 -30.12
CA SER A 97 29.04 -2.78 -29.17
C SER A 97 28.12 -3.04 -27.96
N GLY A 98 26.91 -2.48 -27.94
CA GLY A 98 26.04 -2.43 -26.76
C GLY A 98 26.39 -1.28 -25.80
N VAL A 99 25.48 -0.95 -24.88
CA VAL A 99 25.66 0.05 -23.81
C VAL A 99 25.57 -0.59 -22.42
N GLY A 100 26.61 -0.43 -21.61
CA GLY A 100 26.65 -0.83 -20.19
C GLY A 100 26.55 -2.35 -19.91
N GLY A 101 26.71 -2.74 -18.64
CA GLY A 101 26.31 -4.07 -18.14
C GLY A 101 24.83 -4.08 -17.73
N GLU A 102 24.15 -5.22 -17.82
CA GLU A 102 22.73 -5.33 -17.41
C GLU A 102 22.59 -5.19 -15.88
N PRO A 103 21.94 -4.13 -15.37
CA PRO A 103 21.62 -4.03 -13.95
C PRO A 103 20.49 -5.01 -13.64
N ASP A 104 20.67 -5.77 -12.56
CA ASP A 104 19.69 -6.76 -12.12
C ASP A 104 18.61 -6.09 -11.24
N ALA A 105 17.38 -6.10 -11.72
CA ALA A 105 16.19 -5.67 -10.97
C ALA A 105 15.31 -6.86 -10.52
N SER A 106 15.75 -8.11 -10.70
CA SER A 106 14.94 -9.30 -10.42
C SER A 106 14.65 -9.52 -8.92
N GLY A 107 15.44 -8.91 -8.05
CA GLY A 107 15.32 -9.03 -6.58
C GLY A 107 14.36 -8.07 -5.90
N VAL A 108 13.66 -7.19 -6.64
CA VAL A 108 12.80 -6.17 -6.02
C VAL A 108 11.62 -6.77 -5.25
N VAL A 109 11.27 -6.13 -4.14
CA VAL A 109 10.23 -6.57 -3.22
C VAL A 109 9.00 -5.69 -3.36
N ARG A 110 7.83 -6.32 -3.49
CA ARG A 110 6.52 -5.65 -3.46
C ARG A 110 5.74 -6.11 -2.24
N LEU A 111 5.12 -5.17 -1.54
CA LEU A 111 4.46 -5.41 -0.26
C LEU A 111 3.03 -4.89 -0.27
N MET A 112 2.21 -5.51 0.57
CA MET A 112 0.96 -4.93 1.04
C MET A 112 1.03 -4.88 2.56
N ALA A 113 0.77 -3.71 3.13
CA ALA A 113 0.74 -3.55 4.58
C ALA A 113 -0.48 -4.26 5.17
N ALA A 114 -0.27 -4.97 6.27
CA ALA A 114 -1.36 -5.46 7.10
C ALA A 114 -1.97 -4.31 7.90
N THR A 115 -3.28 -4.35 8.14
CA THR A 115 -3.93 -3.40 9.05
C THR A 115 -3.44 -3.65 10.48
N PRO A 116 -2.91 -2.62 11.17
CA PRO A 116 -2.52 -2.73 12.57
C PRO A 116 -3.73 -3.11 13.47
N PRO A 117 -3.51 -3.76 14.62
CA PRO A 117 -4.54 -3.90 15.64
C PRO A 117 -5.04 -2.53 16.11
N SER A 118 -6.28 -2.49 16.62
CA SER A 118 -6.83 -1.26 17.19
C SER A 118 -6.07 -0.87 18.45
N ALA A 119 -5.78 0.43 18.58
CA ALA A 119 -5.25 1.00 19.81
C ALA A 119 -6.30 1.03 20.94
N LEU A 120 -7.60 0.91 20.62
CA LEU A 120 -8.66 0.84 21.62
C LEU A 120 -8.69 -0.52 22.30
N GLY A 121 -8.86 -0.51 23.62
CA GLY A 121 -8.96 -1.70 24.46
C GLY A 121 -8.03 -1.59 25.66
N ALA A 122 -8.32 -2.35 26.70
CA ALA A 122 -7.51 -2.42 27.91
C ALA A 122 -6.95 -3.83 28.12
N ASP A 123 -5.74 -3.92 28.64
CA ASP A 123 -5.28 -5.14 29.31
C ASP A 123 -5.74 -5.08 30.77
N ALA A 124 -6.50 -6.08 31.22
CA ALA A 124 -7.16 -6.07 32.53
C ALA A 124 -6.18 -5.97 33.73
N ASP A 125 -4.90 -6.25 33.49
CA ASP A 125 -3.83 -6.24 34.48
C ASP A 125 -3.24 -4.84 34.74
N PHE A 126 -3.60 -3.81 33.94
CA PHE A 126 -2.99 -2.49 34.05
C PHE A 126 -3.61 -1.61 35.13
N LEU A 127 -4.91 -1.77 35.41
CA LEU A 127 -5.54 -1.03 36.51
C LEU A 127 -4.96 -1.53 37.83
N PRO A 128 -4.30 -0.67 38.63
CA PRO A 128 -3.92 -1.05 39.97
C PRO A 128 -5.17 -1.56 40.70
N GLY A 129 -5.08 -2.66 41.45
CA GLY A 129 -6.27 -3.29 42.07
C GLY A 129 -7.11 -2.39 42.99
N TRP A 130 -6.60 -1.22 43.38
CA TRP A 130 -7.34 -0.18 44.09
C TRP A 130 -8.22 0.70 43.19
N ALA A 131 -7.90 0.84 41.89
CA ALA A 131 -8.60 1.75 40.97
C ALA A 131 -10.08 1.38 40.82
N GLY A 132 -10.38 0.07 40.72
CA GLY A 132 -11.77 -0.41 40.72
C GLY A 132 -12.53 -0.05 42.00
N VAL A 133 -11.88 -0.14 43.17
CA VAL A 133 -12.48 0.23 44.46
C VAL A 133 -12.77 1.73 44.56
N VAL A 134 -11.92 2.56 43.96
CA VAL A 134 -12.06 4.02 43.93
C VAL A 134 -13.14 4.46 42.95
N LEU A 135 -13.23 3.80 41.79
CA LEU A 135 -14.28 4.06 40.80
C LEU A 135 -15.67 3.61 41.27
N ASP A 136 -15.77 2.47 41.98
CA ASP A 136 -17.02 2.03 42.61
C ASP A 136 -17.53 3.02 43.65
N PHE A 137 -16.61 3.70 44.33
CA PHE A 137 -16.92 4.71 45.34
C PHE A 137 -17.29 6.07 44.74
N LEU A 138 -16.78 6.39 43.56
CA LEU A 138 -16.95 7.68 42.91
C LEU A 138 -17.89 7.52 41.71
N GLU A 139 -19.19 7.62 41.98
CA GLU A 139 -20.23 7.51 40.96
C GLU A 139 -19.92 8.40 39.73
N GLY A 140 -19.78 7.77 38.56
CA GLY A 140 -19.59 8.46 37.29
C GLY A 140 -18.17 9.00 37.04
N ALA A 141 -17.20 8.70 37.90
CA ALA A 141 -15.79 8.96 37.61
C ALA A 141 -15.22 7.92 36.63
N VAL A 142 -14.27 8.35 35.81
CA VAL A 142 -13.55 7.49 34.85
C VAL A 142 -12.07 7.63 35.16
N TRP A 143 -11.37 6.49 35.27
CA TRP A 143 -9.93 6.48 35.40
C TRP A 143 -9.31 6.31 34.00
N PRO A 144 -8.45 7.23 33.56
CA PRO A 144 -7.75 7.07 32.29
C PRO A 144 -6.86 5.83 32.36
N ASP A 145 -7.04 4.86 31.47
CA ASP A 145 -6.42 3.53 31.59
C ASP A 145 -5.39 3.22 30.50
N ALA A 146 -5.09 4.18 29.61
CA ALA A 146 -4.05 4.06 28.58
C ALA A 146 -2.66 3.60 29.10
N ASP A 147 -1.99 2.74 28.34
CA ASP A 147 -0.63 2.30 28.61
C ASP A 147 0.37 3.34 28.07
N THR A 148 0.81 4.25 28.94
CA THR A 148 1.67 5.39 28.56
C THR A 148 3.07 4.97 28.15
N ASP A 149 3.56 3.82 28.63
CA ASP A 149 4.87 3.27 28.22
C ASP A 149 4.75 2.61 26.84
N ARG A 150 3.68 1.86 26.59
CA ARG A 150 3.40 1.28 25.26
C ARG A 150 3.16 2.37 24.22
N LEU A 151 2.50 3.47 24.57
CA LEU A 151 2.36 4.65 23.70
C LEU A 151 3.71 5.28 23.33
N ARG A 152 4.63 5.41 24.30
CA ARG A 152 6.00 5.93 24.04
C ARG A 152 6.86 4.95 23.23
N ALA A 153 6.67 3.65 23.44
CA ALA A 153 7.28 2.63 22.59
C ALA A 153 6.77 2.75 21.15
N ALA A 154 5.45 2.91 20.96
CA ALA A 154 4.86 3.15 19.64
C ALA A 154 5.44 4.41 18.97
N ALA A 155 5.55 5.52 19.71
CA ALA A 155 6.17 6.74 19.20
C ALA A 155 7.62 6.51 18.74
N THR A 156 8.38 5.69 19.46
CA THR A 156 9.75 5.32 19.09
C THR A 156 9.77 4.50 17.79
N THR A 157 8.89 3.51 17.64
CA THR A 157 8.75 2.72 16.41
C THR A 157 8.40 3.62 15.21
N TRP A 158 7.43 4.53 15.35
CA TRP A 158 7.06 5.47 14.30
C TRP A 158 8.22 6.38 13.87
N ARG A 159 9.01 6.89 14.83
CA ARG A 159 10.21 7.69 14.50
C ARG A 159 11.32 6.88 13.84
N THR A 160 11.49 5.62 14.22
CA THR A 160 12.47 4.73 13.57
C THR A 160 12.08 4.51 12.11
N ALA A 161 10.81 4.20 11.85
CA ALA A 161 10.29 4.10 10.49
C ALA A 161 10.44 5.42 9.71
N ALA A 162 10.13 6.56 10.33
CA ALA A 162 10.28 7.88 9.71
C ALA A 162 11.72 8.15 9.26
N ARG A 163 12.72 7.81 10.09
CA ARG A 163 14.14 7.96 9.74
C ARG A 163 14.51 7.05 8.57
N ALA A 164 14.10 5.77 8.61
CA ALA A 164 14.39 4.82 7.55
C ALA A 164 13.79 5.28 6.20
N VAL A 165 12.54 5.75 6.20
CA VAL A 165 11.89 6.31 5.01
C VAL A 165 12.58 7.59 4.55
N GLY A 166 12.93 8.49 5.48
CA GLY A 166 13.62 9.74 5.14
C GLY A 166 14.97 9.54 4.43
N LEU A 167 15.70 8.47 4.75
CA LEU A 167 16.96 8.12 4.08
C LEU A 167 16.78 7.77 2.60
N LEU A 168 15.59 7.34 2.19
CA LEU A 168 15.28 6.99 0.79
C LEU A 168 15.38 8.19 -0.15
N GLY A 169 15.32 9.42 0.37
CA GLY A 169 15.56 10.64 -0.42
C GLY A 169 16.95 10.63 -1.07
N ALA A 170 17.98 10.14 -0.38
CA ALA A 170 19.34 10.07 -0.93
C ALA A 170 19.46 9.07 -2.09
N HIS A 171 18.69 7.98 -2.05
CA HIS A 171 18.61 7.03 -3.15
C HIS A 171 17.92 7.65 -4.38
N CYS A 172 16.86 8.44 -4.17
CA CYS A 172 16.22 9.18 -5.25
C CYS A 172 17.19 10.21 -5.87
N GLU A 173 17.97 10.94 -5.07
CA GLU A 173 18.99 11.88 -5.59
C GLU A 173 20.08 11.17 -6.38
N THR A 174 20.54 10.00 -5.91
CA THR A 174 21.51 9.18 -6.65
C THR A 174 20.96 8.76 -8.01
N ALA A 175 19.70 8.32 -8.05
CA ALA A 175 19.04 7.97 -9.30
C ALA A 175 18.83 9.18 -10.22
N LEU A 176 18.49 10.35 -9.67
CA LEU A 176 18.36 11.59 -10.43
C LEU A 176 19.68 11.97 -11.10
N SER A 177 20.80 11.88 -10.38
CA SER A 177 22.12 12.13 -10.95
C SER A 177 22.43 11.18 -12.10
N GLY A 178 22.19 9.88 -11.92
CA GLY A 178 22.42 8.90 -12.99
C GLY A 178 21.54 9.12 -14.21
N LEU A 179 20.28 9.52 -14.03
CA LEU A 179 19.38 9.82 -15.15
C LEU A 179 19.74 11.12 -15.88
N ASP A 180 20.28 12.13 -15.18
CA ASP A 180 20.67 13.41 -15.79
C ASP A 180 21.87 13.27 -16.74
N ASP A 181 22.70 12.23 -16.54
CA ASP A 181 23.85 11.89 -17.39
C ASP A 181 23.44 11.23 -18.72
N GLU A 182 22.16 10.87 -18.90
CA GLU A 182 21.66 10.13 -20.06
C GLU A 182 20.81 11.02 -20.99
N VAL A 183 20.92 10.82 -22.31
CA VAL A 183 20.15 11.60 -23.30
C VAL A 183 19.22 10.71 -24.12
N SER A 184 17.96 10.63 -23.69
CA SER A 184 16.89 9.88 -24.37
C SER A 184 15.51 10.52 -24.17
N PRO A 185 14.51 10.31 -25.07
CA PRO A 185 13.17 10.91 -24.94
C PRO A 185 12.40 10.60 -23.64
N GLU A 186 12.70 9.51 -22.94
CA GLU A 186 12.10 9.16 -21.64
C GLU A 186 12.77 9.81 -20.43
N ILE A 187 14.01 10.29 -20.54
CA ILE A 187 14.77 10.83 -19.40
C ILE A 187 14.03 11.98 -18.69
N PRO A 188 13.44 12.98 -19.38
CA PRO A 188 12.69 14.04 -18.72
C PRO A 188 11.52 13.54 -17.88
N VAL A 189 10.84 12.48 -18.33
CA VAL A 189 9.74 11.86 -17.59
C VAL A 189 10.28 11.06 -16.40
N ALA A 190 11.35 10.29 -16.59
CA ALA A 190 11.98 9.52 -15.52
C ALA A 190 12.48 10.44 -14.38
N ILE A 191 13.11 11.57 -14.73
CA ILE A 191 13.57 12.59 -13.77
C ILE A 191 12.37 13.19 -13.02
N ALA A 192 11.30 13.58 -13.74
CA ALA A 192 10.10 14.14 -13.12
C ALA A 192 9.44 13.15 -12.15
N THR A 193 9.23 11.90 -12.57
CA THR A 193 8.66 10.84 -11.72
C THR A 193 9.53 10.58 -10.49
N THR A 194 10.86 10.61 -10.63
CA THR A 194 11.78 10.38 -9.52
C THR A 194 11.78 11.55 -8.51
N ARG A 195 11.66 12.80 -8.98
CA ARG A 195 11.47 13.97 -8.10
C ARG A 195 10.14 13.89 -7.35
N ASP A 196 9.06 13.55 -8.05
CA ASP A 196 7.76 13.35 -7.43
C ASP A 196 7.80 12.24 -6.37
N LEU A 197 8.51 11.14 -6.61
CA LEU A 197 8.70 10.10 -5.61
C LEU A 197 9.48 10.61 -4.40
N ARG A 198 10.59 11.32 -4.60
CA ARG A 198 11.40 11.90 -3.52
C ARG A 198 10.58 12.82 -2.61
N ASP A 199 9.78 13.69 -3.20
CA ASP A 199 8.93 14.64 -2.45
C ASP A 199 7.84 13.90 -1.66
N ARG A 200 7.34 12.78 -2.19
CA ARG A 200 6.38 11.90 -1.50
C ARG A 200 7.01 11.09 -0.38
N VAL A 201 8.25 10.62 -0.56
CA VAL A 201 9.04 9.98 0.51
C VAL A 201 9.17 10.93 1.70
N ALA A 202 9.52 12.20 1.46
CA ALA A 202 9.61 13.21 2.51
C ALA A 202 8.26 13.42 3.21
N THR A 203 7.18 13.60 2.43
CA THR A 203 5.81 13.73 2.97
C THR A 203 5.44 12.55 3.87
N VAL A 204 5.69 11.30 3.44
CA VAL A 204 5.40 10.09 4.25
C VAL A 204 6.23 10.09 5.54
N ALA A 205 7.53 10.38 5.47
CA ALA A 205 8.38 10.46 6.66
C ALA A 205 7.88 11.50 7.68
N GLU A 206 7.46 12.68 7.22
CA GLU A 206 6.87 13.72 8.08
C GLU A 206 5.59 13.25 8.77
N GLN A 207 4.72 12.54 8.03
CA GLN A 207 3.48 11.99 8.58
C GLN A 207 3.75 10.92 9.66
N LEU A 208 4.78 10.09 9.49
CA LEU A 208 5.20 9.13 10.52
C LEU A 208 5.68 9.84 11.80
N VAL A 209 6.40 10.96 11.67
CA VAL A 209 6.80 11.80 12.82
C VAL A 209 5.57 12.41 13.51
N ALA A 210 4.58 12.85 12.75
CA ALA A 210 3.34 13.41 13.30
C ALA A 210 2.57 12.38 14.15
N ILE A 211 2.49 11.12 13.69
CA ILE A 211 1.88 10.03 14.47
C ILE A 211 2.66 9.79 15.76
N ALA A 212 3.99 9.76 15.69
CA ALA A 212 4.82 9.62 16.88
C ALA A 212 4.57 10.72 17.92
N GLY A 213 4.48 11.98 17.46
CA GLY A 213 4.18 13.11 18.33
C GLY A 213 2.80 13.03 18.96
N ALA A 214 1.80 12.50 18.24
CA ALA A 214 0.47 12.29 18.79
C ALA A 214 0.45 11.22 19.90
N CYS A 215 1.20 10.12 19.74
CA CYS A 215 1.35 9.09 20.77
C CYS A 215 1.96 9.65 22.06
N GLU A 216 3.03 10.45 21.96
CA GLU A 216 3.65 11.08 23.12
C GLU A 216 2.75 12.11 23.78
N ALA A 217 2.11 12.98 22.99
CA ALA A 217 1.20 13.98 23.51
C ALA A 217 0.04 13.34 24.28
N TYR A 218 -0.51 12.25 23.76
CA TYR A 218 -1.56 11.49 24.44
C TYR A 218 -1.05 10.85 25.75
N ALA A 219 0.13 10.22 25.72
CA ALA A 219 0.74 9.63 26.92
C ALA A 219 1.00 10.68 28.02
N ASP A 220 1.52 11.85 27.65
CA ASP A 220 1.80 12.93 28.59
C ASP A 220 0.52 13.56 29.16
N GLN A 221 -0.53 13.69 28.35
CA GLN A 221 -1.84 14.18 28.79
C GLN A 221 -2.48 13.21 29.81
N VAL A 222 -2.43 11.91 29.54
CA VAL A 222 -2.93 10.88 30.45
C VAL A 222 -2.16 10.89 31.77
N GLU A 223 -0.83 10.92 31.73
CA GLU A 223 0.01 10.90 32.94
C GLU A 223 -0.21 12.14 33.80
N ALA A 224 -0.26 13.34 33.19
CA ALA A 224 -0.53 14.58 33.89
C ALA A 224 -1.90 14.55 34.59
N LYS A 225 -2.93 14.06 33.91
CA LYS A 225 -4.29 14.00 34.46
C LYS A 225 -4.45 12.89 35.51
N ARG A 226 -3.75 11.77 35.37
CA ARG A 226 -3.62 10.76 36.45
C ARG A 226 -3.02 11.37 37.70
N ALA A 227 -1.94 12.15 37.59
CA ALA A 227 -1.31 12.80 38.74
C ALA A 227 -2.28 13.77 39.46
N GLU A 228 -3.00 14.59 38.71
CA GLU A 228 -4.04 15.49 39.27
C GLU A 228 -5.15 14.70 40.00
N MET A 229 -5.64 13.60 39.41
CA MET A 229 -6.63 12.73 40.05
C MET A 229 -6.08 12.10 41.34
N LEU A 230 -4.84 11.63 41.34
CA LEU A 230 -4.21 11.04 42.53
C LEU A 230 -4.05 12.05 43.67
N ASP A 231 -3.69 13.30 43.36
CA ASP A 231 -3.52 14.33 44.38
C ASP A 231 -4.86 14.67 45.06
N LEU A 232 -5.93 14.78 44.27
CA LEU A 232 -7.28 14.97 44.79
C LEU A 232 -7.74 13.79 45.68
N LEU A 233 -7.46 12.56 45.27
CA LEU A 233 -7.76 11.37 46.07
C LEU A 233 -6.98 11.33 47.39
N LYS A 234 -5.72 11.80 47.41
CA LYS A 234 -4.93 11.93 48.64
C LYS A 234 -5.52 13.00 49.57
N GLU A 235 -5.92 14.15 49.03
CA GLU A 235 -6.57 15.22 49.81
C GLU A 235 -7.87 14.73 50.45
N LEU A 236 -8.72 14.04 49.68
CA LEU A 236 -9.93 13.42 50.21
C LEU A 236 -9.62 12.43 51.35
N GLY A 237 -8.58 11.61 51.20
CA GLY A 237 -8.11 10.69 52.24
C GLY A 237 -7.75 11.40 53.55
N ILE A 238 -6.98 12.50 53.46
CA ILE A 238 -6.59 13.33 54.61
C ILE A 238 -7.84 13.95 55.27
N GLU A 239 -8.76 14.52 54.48
CA GLU A 239 -9.98 15.15 55.00
C GLU A 239 -10.90 14.17 55.73
N LEU A 240 -10.93 12.91 55.29
CA LEU A 240 -11.68 11.84 55.92
C LEU A 240 -10.93 11.20 57.11
N GLY A 241 -9.76 11.74 57.49
CA GLY A 241 -9.00 11.32 58.67
C GLY A 241 -8.12 10.09 58.45
N VAL A 242 -7.81 9.75 57.21
CA VAL A 242 -6.93 8.62 56.84
C VAL A 242 -5.50 9.14 56.65
N GLY A 243 -4.55 8.66 57.46
CA GLY A 243 -3.16 9.12 57.43
C GLY A 243 -2.42 8.79 56.13
N ALA A 244 -1.79 9.80 55.51
CA ALA A 244 -1.02 9.63 54.28
C ALA A 244 0.37 9.01 54.57
N VAL A 245 0.61 7.77 54.12
CA VAL A 245 1.95 7.16 54.13
C VAL A 245 2.38 6.84 52.70
N ILE A 246 3.51 7.42 52.30
CA ILE A 246 4.08 7.33 50.95
C ILE A 246 4.99 6.09 50.86
N ALA A 247 4.52 5.07 50.14
CA ALA A 247 5.30 4.03 49.45
C ALA A 247 4.43 3.14 48.53
N GLY A 248 3.09 3.21 48.65
CA GLY A 248 2.12 2.56 47.78
C GLY A 248 0.78 3.31 47.88
N ALA A 249 0.67 4.42 47.17
CA ALA A 249 -0.17 5.55 47.58
C ALA A 249 -1.70 5.33 47.59
N LEU A 250 -2.27 4.13 47.38
CA LEU A 250 -3.74 3.93 47.31
C LEU A 250 -4.28 2.70 48.05
N SER A 251 -3.46 2.00 48.83
CA SER A 251 -3.94 0.97 49.77
C SER A 251 -4.83 1.52 50.89
N PHE A 252 -4.95 2.86 51.00
CA PHE A 252 -5.76 3.54 52.00
C PHE A 252 -7.23 3.72 51.58
N LEU A 253 -7.57 3.75 50.28
CA LEU A 253 -8.98 3.86 49.86
C LEU A 253 -9.70 2.55 50.18
N SER A 254 -9.10 1.41 49.87
CA SER A 254 -9.61 0.10 50.27
C SER A 254 -9.71 -0.09 51.79
N ALA A 255 -8.80 0.49 52.59
CA ALA A 255 -8.84 0.40 54.05
C ALA A 255 -9.75 1.46 54.73
N GLY A 256 -9.81 2.68 54.21
CA GLY A 256 -10.54 3.82 54.76
C GLY A 256 -12.04 3.80 54.42
N LEU A 257 -12.41 3.22 53.27
CA LEU A 257 -13.81 3.00 52.91
C LEU A 257 -14.52 2.02 53.85
N ALA A 258 -13.79 1.05 54.40
CA ALA A 258 -14.32 0.14 55.42
C ALA A 258 -14.50 0.79 56.80
N ALA A 259 -13.82 1.91 57.08
CA ALA A 259 -13.77 2.53 58.40
C ALA A 259 -14.61 3.81 58.55
N GLY A 260 -14.95 4.50 57.44
CA GLY A 260 -15.49 5.87 57.47
C GLY A 260 -16.93 6.10 56.98
N ALA A 261 -17.60 5.08 56.42
CA ALA A 261 -18.86 5.25 55.67
C ALA A 261 -20.13 5.65 56.48
N GLY A 262 -19.99 6.08 57.74
CA GLY A 262 -21.13 6.28 58.65
C GLY A 262 -21.57 7.74 58.92
N SER A 263 -20.86 8.76 58.43
CA SER A 263 -21.18 10.17 58.76
C SER A 263 -21.62 11.01 57.57
N ALA A 264 -22.65 11.86 57.75
CA ALA A 264 -23.16 12.76 56.71
C ALA A 264 -22.10 13.75 56.17
N ALA A 265 -21.07 14.06 56.97
CA ALA A 265 -19.95 14.92 56.55
C ALA A 265 -19.07 14.24 55.48
N ALA A 266 -18.96 12.91 55.49
CA ALA A 266 -18.20 12.17 54.47
C ALA A 266 -18.87 12.27 53.10
N GLY A 267 -20.21 12.14 53.03
CA GLY A 267 -20.96 12.18 51.77
C GLY A 267 -20.76 13.46 50.96
N GLY A 268 -20.73 14.63 51.62
CA GLY A 268 -20.52 15.92 50.94
C GLY A 268 -19.12 16.07 50.34
N ARG A 269 -18.09 15.54 51.01
CA ARG A 269 -16.69 15.56 50.52
C ARG A 269 -16.51 14.63 49.33
N ILE A 270 -17.07 13.42 49.41
CA ILE A 270 -17.05 12.43 48.32
C ILE A 270 -17.73 13.00 47.07
N ALA A 271 -18.91 13.59 47.22
CA ALA A 271 -19.62 14.21 46.10
C ALA A 271 -18.85 15.37 45.47
N THR A 272 -18.02 16.09 46.24
CA THR A 272 -17.16 17.16 45.73
C THR A 272 -15.99 16.58 44.93
N ALA A 273 -15.31 15.58 45.49
CA ALA A 273 -14.24 14.86 44.79
C ALA A 273 -14.73 14.23 43.48
N SER A 274 -15.90 13.58 43.45
CA SER A 274 -16.47 13.03 42.21
C SER A 274 -16.68 14.08 41.13
N ARG A 275 -17.16 15.28 41.50
CA ARG A 275 -17.36 16.39 40.53
C ARG A 275 -16.04 16.88 39.96
N GLU A 276 -15.05 17.08 40.81
CA GLU A 276 -13.73 17.57 40.39
C GLU A 276 -12.99 16.53 39.53
N LEU A 277 -13.06 15.25 39.88
CA LEU A 277 -12.53 14.17 39.04
C LEU A 277 -13.21 14.11 37.66
N LYS A 278 -14.53 14.31 37.62
CA LYS A 278 -15.24 14.42 36.34
C LYS A 278 -14.74 15.61 35.50
N VAL A 279 -14.49 16.77 36.12
CA VAL A 279 -13.92 17.93 35.42
C VAL A 279 -12.53 17.61 34.84
N ILE A 280 -11.69 16.89 35.59
CA ILE A 280 -10.37 16.45 35.11
C ILE A 280 -10.51 15.48 33.93
N ALA A 281 -11.43 14.51 34.00
CA ALA A 281 -11.71 13.57 32.92
C ALA A 281 -12.27 14.26 31.67
N ASP A 282 -13.20 15.22 31.84
CA ASP A 282 -13.74 16.03 30.75
C ASP A 282 -12.64 16.87 30.08
N ALA A 283 -11.73 17.45 30.87
CA ALA A 283 -10.56 18.17 30.35
C ALA A 283 -9.63 17.24 29.56
N LEU A 284 -9.36 16.03 30.06
CA LEU A 284 -8.57 15.04 29.34
C LEU A 284 -9.24 14.67 28.00
N ARG A 285 -10.55 14.43 28.00
CA ARG A 285 -11.29 14.14 26.76
C ARG A 285 -11.14 15.25 25.72
N ILE A 286 -11.17 16.52 26.14
CA ILE A 286 -10.96 17.67 25.25
C ILE A 286 -9.54 17.68 24.68
N LEU A 287 -8.52 17.45 25.52
CA LEU A 287 -7.12 17.37 25.09
C LEU A 287 -6.90 16.23 24.10
N ASN A 288 -7.44 15.04 24.39
CA ASN A 288 -7.40 13.87 23.53
C ASN A 288 -8.11 14.12 22.20
N GLY A 289 -9.24 14.82 22.22
CA GLY A 289 -9.95 15.24 21.01
C GLY A 289 -9.12 16.19 20.14
N SER A 290 -8.32 17.07 20.75
CA SER A 290 -7.35 17.91 20.02
C SER A 290 -6.25 17.05 19.39
N THR A 291 -5.65 16.13 20.15
CA THR A 291 -4.63 15.20 19.64
C THR A 291 -5.17 14.36 18.48
N ALA A 292 -6.38 13.81 18.64
CA ALA A 292 -7.10 13.08 17.60
C ALA A 292 -7.33 13.92 16.33
N ALA A 293 -7.70 15.20 16.48
CA ALA A 293 -7.89 16.11 15.36
C ALA A 293 -6.61 16.34 14.55
N THR A 294 -5.43 16.28 15.18
CA THR A 294 -4.14 16.40 14.46
C THR A 294 -3.79 15.17 13.62
N LEU A 295 -4.37 14.00 13.92
CA LEU A 295 -4.15 12.75 13.18
C LEU A 295 -5.03 12.63 11.92
N ARG A 296 -6.17 13.32 11.87
CA ARG A 296 -7.07 13.25 10.69
C ARG A 296 -6.41 13.73 9.39
N PRO A 297 -5.69 14.88 9.37
CA PRO A 297 -4.96 15.30 8.17
C PRO A 297 -3.89 14.28 7.76
N VAL A 298 -3.26 13.58 8.72
CA VAL A 298 -2.23 12.57 8.43
C VAL A 298 -2.80 11.47 7.55
N ALA A 299 -3.94 10.88 7.94
CA ALA A 299 -4.59 9.83 7.17
C ALA A 299 -4.93 10.29 5.74
N VAL A 300 -5.47 11.50 5.60
CA VAL A 300 -5.82 12.08 4.29
C VAL A 300 -4.58 12.31 3.43
N THR A 301 -3.55 12.96 3.97
CA THR A 301 -2.32 13.27 3.24
C THR A 301 -1.60 12.00 2.77
N VAL A 302 -1.53 10.95 3.61
CA VAL A 302 -0.94 9.68 3.19
C VAL A 302 -1.80 9.01 2.11
N ARG A 303 -3.13 8.98 2.25
CA ARG A 303 -4.04 8.40 1.25
C ARG A 303 -3.94 9.11 -0.10
N ASP A 304 -3.84 10.44 -0.11
CA ASP A 304 -3.65 11.23 -1.33
C ASP A 304 -2.28 10.97 -1.97
N THR A 305 -1.25 10.82 -1.13
CA THR A 305 0.11 10.46 -1.56
C THR A 305 0.12 9.08 -2.23
N ARG A 306 -0.49 8.08 -1.59
CA ARG A 306 -0.64 6.72 -2.12
C ARG A 306 -1.42 6.70 -3.44
N SER A 307 -2.56 7.40 -3.49
CA SER A 307 -3.38 7.48 -4.69
C SER A 307 -2.62 8.06 -5.88
N SER A 308 -1.71 8.98 -5.60
CA SER A 308 -0.86 9.58 -6.62
C SER A 308 0.28 8.66 -7.06
N LEU A 309 0.94 7.97 -6.11
CA LEU A 309 1.95 6.94 -6.43
C LEU A 309 1.33 5.83 -7.30
N ALA A 310 0.16 5.33 -6.92
CA ALA A 310 -0.56 4.31 -7.70
C ALA A 310 -0.88 4.78 -9.14
N ARG A 311 -1.13 6.08 -9.36
CA ARG A 311 -1.32 6.64 -10.70
C ARG A 311 -0.03 6.66 -11.51
N LEU A 312 1.09 7.05 -10.89
CA LEU A 312 2.42 7.02 -11.53
C LEU A 312 2.76 5.60 -12.00
N LEU A 313 2.55 4.61 -11.13
CA LEU A 313 2.82 3.19 -11.41
C LEU A 313 1.94 2.63 -12.55
N ARG A 314 0.66 3.03 -12.61
CA ARG A 314 -0.27 2.60 -13.68
C ARG A 314 0.05 3.19 -15.05
N VAL A 315 0.52 4.44 -15.09
CA VAL A 315 0.82 5.14 -16.35
C VAL A 315 2.13 4.65 -16.94
N ASP A 316 3.14 4.36 -16.12
CA ASP A 316 4.46 3.99 -16.61
C ASP A 316 4.59 2.50 -16.98
N LEU A 317 3.89 1.59 -16.30
CA LEU A 317 3.75 0.20 -16.78
C LEU A 317 3.01 0.14 -18.13
N ALA A 318 2.03 1.01 -18.36
CA ALA A 318 1.34 1.10 -19.65
C ALA A 318 2.21 1.71 -20.76
N ARG A 319 3.14 2.62 -20.43
CA ARG A 319 4.01 3.32 -21.40
C ARG A 319 5.33 2.61 -21.68
N ALA A 320 5.94 1.98 -20.69
CA ALA A 320 7.14 1.14 -20.88
C ALA A 320 6.81 -0.10 -21.70
N ASP A 321 5.60 -0.64 -21.56
CA ASP A 321 5.09 -1.75 -22.36
C ASP A 321 4.79 -1.34 -23.82
N GLU A 322 4.37 -0.09 -24.07
CA GLU A 322 4.22 0.42 -25.44
C GLU A 322 5.56 0.66 -26.16
N ARG A 323 6.66 0.91 -25.43
CA ARG A 323 8.01 1.09 -26.01
C ARG A 323 8.88 -0.17 -25.98
N GLY A 324 8.66 -1.08 -25.04
CA GLY A 324 9.41 -2.34 -24.85
C GLY A 324 8.94 -3.51 -25.73
N VAL A 325 7.78 -3.41 -26.40
CA VAL A 325 7.30 -4.41 -27.37
C VAL A 325 8.01 -4.31 -28.73
N ALA A 326 9.10 -3.54 -28.83
CA ALA A 326 9.88 -3.37 -30.05
C ALA A 326 10.77 -4.58 -30.44
N SER A 327 10.79 -5.70 -29.70
CA SER A 327 11.73 -6.82 -29.94
C SER A 327 11.13 -8.18 -30.33
N LEU A 328 9.94 -8.22 -30.94
CA LEU A 328 9.52 -9.38 -31.75
C LEU A 328 9.05 -8.94 -33.13
N GLY A 329 9.94 -8.28 -33.87
CA GLY A 329 9.63 -7.73 -35.18
C GLY A 329 8.70 -6.51 -35.07
N ARG A 330 8.92 -5.54 -35.96
CA ARG A 330 8.05 -4.37 -36.08
C ARG A 330 6.65 -4.85 -36.50
N TRP A 331 5.72 -4.99 -35.55
CA TRP A 331 4.31 -5.27 -35.84
C TRP A 331 3.68 -3.97 -36.36
N PRO A 332 3.32 -3.84 -37.65
CA PRO A 332 2.63 -2.65 -38.13
C PRO A 332 1.28 -2.48 -37.43
N ASP A 333 0.73 -1.27 -37.42
CA ASP A 333 -0.64 -1.05 -36.98
C ASP A 333 -1.60 -1.90 -37.83
N GLY A 334 -2.55 -2.59 -37.19
CA GLY A 334 -3.43 -3.51 -37.90
C GLY A 334 -2.80 -4.87 -38.22
N TRP A 335 -1.68 -5.24 -37.59
CA TRP A 335 -0.98 -6.51 -37.84
C TRP A 335 -1.88 -7.74 -37.65
N LEU A 336 -2.86 -7.67 -36.75
CA LEU A 336 -3.76 -8.79 -36.49
C LEU A 336 -4.58 -9.15 -37.74
N SER A 337 -4.82 -8.17 -38.61
CA SER A 337 -5.48 -8.38 -39.91
C SER A 337 -4.70 -9.32 -40.82
N GLN A 338 -3.38 -9.46 -40.66
CA GLN A 338 -2.57 -10.40 -41.44
C GLN A 338 -2.79 -11.85 -40.98
N HIS A 339 -3.07 -12.04 -39.68
CA HIS A 339 -3.42 -13.35 -39.15
C HIS A 339 -4.83 -13.79 -39.58
N GLU A 340 -5.74 -12.85 -39.79
CA GLU A 340 -7.14 -13.10 -40.19
C GLU A 340 -7.31 -13.54 -41.66
N LYS A 341 -6.29 -13.40 -42.52
CA LYS A 341 -6.38 -13.69 -43.97
C LYS A 341 -6.50 -15.19 -44.34
N GLY A 342 -6.51 -16.11 -43.39
CA GLY A 342 -6.63 -17.56 -43.62
C GLY A 342 -7.99 -18.12 -43.21
N GLU A 343 -8.43 -19.23 -43.82
CA GLU A 343 -9.76 -19.85 -43.58
C GLU A 343 -10.01 -20.26 -42.12
N LEU A 344 -8.94 -20.50 -41.35
CA LEU A 344 -9.00 -20.95 -39.96
C LEU A 344 -9.02 -19.81 -38.93
N ALA A 345 -8.50 -18.64 -39.29
CA ALA A 345 -8.34 -17.52 -38.37
C ALA A 345 -9.65 -16.71 -38.24
N HIS A 346 -10.02 -16.36 -37.01
CA HIS A 346 -11.29 -15.65 -36.77
C HIS A 346 -11.29 -14.71 -35.57
N THR A 347 -10.12 -14.25 -35.13
CA THR A 347 -9.97 -13.38 -33.95
C THR A 347 -10.73 -12.08 -34.17
N ILE A 348 -10.48 -11.37 -35.27
CA ILE A 348 -11.13 -10.08 -35.54
C ILE A 348 -12.61 -10.29 -35.79
N ARG A 349 -12.94 -11.22 -36.68
CA ARG A 349 -14.32 -11.46 -37.11
C ARG A 349 -15.25 -11.82 -35.94
N ARG A 350 -14.76 -12.59 -34.96
CA ARG A 350 -15.59 -13.15 -33.89
C ARG A 350 -15.37 -12.55 -32.51
N HIS A 351 -14.24 -11.90 -32.24
CA HIS A 351 -13.87 -11.48 -30.89
C HIS A 351 -13.45 -10.01 -30.79
N VAL A 352 -13.61 -9.21 -31.84
CA VAL A 352 -13.29 -7.78 -31.79
C VAL A 352 -14.55 -6.95 -32.03
N ALA A 353 -14.74 -5.91 -31.21
CA ALA A 353 -15.79 -4.90 -31.33
C ALA A 353 -17.22 -5.47 -31.43
N LYS A 354 -17.51 -6.55 -30.68
CA LYS A 354 -18.88 -7.08 -30.56
C LYS A 354 -19.62 -6.37 -29.44
N SER A 355 -20.83 -5.92 -29.77
CA SER A 355 -21.78 -5.41 -28.80
C SER A 355 -22.31 -6.52 -27.88
N ASP A 356 -22.84 -6.13 -26.73
CA ASP A 356 -23.41 -7.07 -25.76
C ASP A 356 -24.56 -7.86 -26.37
N ARG A 357 -25.39 -7.19 -27.18
CA ARG A 357 -26.46 -7.83 -27.93
C ARG A 357 -25.95 -8.93 -28.86
N GLU A 358 -24.91 -8.66 -29.64
CA GLU A 358 -24.31 -9.65 -30.55
C GLU A 358 -23.69 -10.83 -29.78
N LEU A 359 -23.07 -10.58 -28.62
CA LEU A 359 -22.52 -11.64 -27.77
C LEU A 359 -23.63 -12.53 -27.19
N ILE A 360 -24.71 -11.93 -26.70
CA ILE A 360 -25.90 -12.62 -26.17
C ILE A 360 -26.59 -13.43 -27.28
N GLU A 361 -26.83 -12.84 -28.45
CA GLU A 361 -27.41 -13.53 -29.62
C GLU A 361 -26.55 -14.73 -30.04
N ARG A 362 -25.23 -14.60 -29.98
CA ARG A 362 -24.31 -15.69 -30.33
C ARG A 362 -24.33 -16.86 -29.33
N VAL A 363 -24.41 -16.61 -28.02
CA VAL A 363 -24.45 -17.68 -27.02
C VAL A 363 -25.82 -18.35 -26.91
N THR A 364 -26.89 -17.64 -27.26
CA THR A 364 -28.28 -18.12 -27.24
C THR A 364 -28.71 -18.85 -28.51
N ALA A 365 -27.99 -18.69 -29.62
CA ALA A 365 -28.23 -19.44 -30.85
C ALA A 365 -28.16 -20.97 -30.62
N SER A 366 -28.98 -21.75 -31.34
CA SER A 366 -29.09 -23.20 -31.17
C SER A 366 -27.78 -23.98 -31.40
N ALA A 367 -26.85 -23.43 -32.18
CA ALA A 367 -25.50 -23.95 -32.40
C ALA A 367 -24.39 -23.05 -31.78
N GLY A 368 -24.76 -22.21 -30.81
CA GLY A 368 -23.89 -21.21 -30.18
C GLY A 368 -22.95 -21.78 -29.11
N PRO A 369 -21.77 -21.17 -28.89
CA PRO A 369 -20.83 -21.58 -27.85
C PRO A 369 -21.40 -21.35 -26.43
N ARG A 370 -20.78 -21.95 -25.41
CA ARG A 370 -21.18 -21.75 -24.00
C ARG A 370 -20.94 -20.32 -23.51
N ARG A 371 -19.88 -19.67 -24.02
CA ARG A 371 -19.50 -18.28 -23.75
C ARG A 371 -19.06 -17.63 -25.05
N ALA A 372 -19.32 -16.34 -25.18
CA ALA A 372 -18.78 -15.52 -26.27
C ALA A 372 -18.19 -14.25 -25.68
N SER A 373 -17.00 -13.89 -26.12
CA SER A 373 -16.27 -12.76 -25.57
C SER A 373 -15.71 -11.87 -26.66
N SER A 374 -15.50 -10.59 -26.31
CA SER A 374 -14.99 -9.59 -27.23
C SER A 374 -14.06 -8.60 -26.55
N PHE A 375 -12.99 -8.21 -27.27
CA PHE A 375 -12.25 -6.99 -27.02
C PHE A 375 -13.10 -5.78 -27.38
N ALA A 376 -12.80 -4.63 -26.77
CA ALA A 376 -13.47 -3.36 -27.07
C ALA A 376 -13.25 -2.93 -28.54
N ASP A 377 -12.01 -3.03 -29.02
CA ASP A 377 -11.61 -2.68 -30.38
C ASP A 377 -10.36 -3.46 -30.81
N GLN A 378 -9.99 -3.34 -32.10
CA GLN A 378 -8.85 -4.04 -32.68
C GLN A 378 -7.52 -3.61 -32.03
N ARG A 379 -7.39 -2.34 -31.67
CA ARG A 379 -6.17 -1.81 -31.04
C ARG A 379 -5.94 -2.44 -29.66
N THR A 380 -7.01 -2.62 -28.89
CA THR A 380 -7.01 -3.28 -27.59
C THR A 380 -6.64 -4.75 -27.72
N ALA A 381 -7.23 -5.45 -28.70
CA ALA A 381 -6.90 -6.84 -29.00
C ALA A 381 -5.41 -6.99 -29.37
N GLU A 382 -4.93 -6.15 -30.27
CA GLU A 382 -3.53 -6.14 -30.72
C GLU A 382 -2.57 -5.86 -29.57
N ARG A 383 -2.88 -4.91 -28.68
CA ARG A 383 -2.07 -4.59 -27.51
C ARG A 383 -1.91 -5.79 -26.58
N PHE A 384 -3.01 -6.41 -26.14
CA PHE A 384 -2.93 -7.54 -25.21
C PHE A 384 -2.35 -8.80 -25.85
N LEU A 385 -2.61 -9.05 -27.14
CA LEU A 385 -2.02 -10.17 -27.86
C LEU A 385 -0.51 -10.03 -28.01
N ARG A 386 -0.02 -8.81 -28.30
CA ARG A 386 1.44 -8.57 -28.34
C ARG A 386 2.10 -8.91 -27.00
N ARG A 387 1.49 -8.52 -25.88
CA ARG A 387 1.99 -8.84 -24.54
C ARG A 387 2.02 -10.33 -24.26
N LEU A 388 0.93 -11.04 -24.56
CA LEU A 388 0.83 -12.49 -24.39
C LEU A 388 1.86 -13.26 -25.22
N LEU A 389 2.06 -12.83 -26.47
CA LEU A 389 3.04 -13.44 -27.37
C LEU A 389 4.48 -13.10 -26.96
N GLY A 390 4.71 -11.89 -26.44
CA GLY A 390 6.00 -11.46 -25.92
C GLY A 390 6.42 -12.23 -24.67
N SER A 391 5.52 -12.32 -23.69
CA SER A 391 5.78 -12.97 -22.40
C SER A 391 6.06 -14.47 -22.52
N GLN A 392 5.56 -15.13 -23.56
CA GLN A 392 5.73 -16.56 -23.82
C GLN A 392 6.55 -16.84 -25.09
N SER A 393 7.39 -15.88 -25.50
CA SER A 393 8.12 -15.97 -26.77
C SER A 393 9.14 -17.12 -26.82
N ASP A 394 9.79 -17.44 -25.70
CA ASP A 394 10.70 -18.59 -25.62
C ASP A 394 9.96 -19.92 -25.77
N ASP A 395 8.81 -20.05 -25.12
CA ASP A 395 7.97 -21.25 -25.22
C ASP A 395 7.46 -21.44 -26.67
N ILE A 396 7.10 -20.35 -27.34
CA ILE A 396 6.71 -20.38 -28.76
C ILE A 396 7.88 -20.84 -29.62
N ARG A 397 9.11 -20.33 -29.39
CA ARG A 397 10.31 -20.75 -30.16
C ARG A 397 10.63 -22.22 -29.93
N VAL A 398 10.49 -22.72 -28.71
CA VAL A 398 10.67 -24.13 -28.38
C VAL A 398 9.62 -24.97 -29.11
N TRP A 399 8.34 -24.61 -29.00
CA TRP A 399 7.23 -25.32 -29.66
C TRP A 399 7.42 -25.41 -31.18
N LEU A 400 7.78 -24.30 -31.84
CA LEU A 400 8.04 -24.27 -33.28
C LEU A 400 9.15 -25.24 -33.72
N ARG A 401 10.13 -25.49 -32.85
CA ARG A 401 11.25 -26.40 -33.13
C ARG A 401 10.93 -27.86 -32.81
N THR A 402 10.13 -28.11 -31.77
CA THR A 402 9.94 -29.46 -31.24
C THR A 402 8.67 -30.12 -31.76
N ASN A 403 7.52 -29.43 -31.76
CA ASN A 403 6.21 -30.00 -32.09
C ASN A 403 5.33 -29.02 -32.89
N PRO A 404 5.77 -28.55 -34.07
CA PRO A 404 5.06 -27.51 -34.84
C PRO A 404 3.69 -27.97 -35.39
N GLU A 405 3.46 -29.28 -35.47
CA GLU A 405 2.22 -29.89 -35.96
C GLU A 405 1.04 -29.70 -34.97
N ASP A 406 1.35 -29.51 -33.68
CA ASP A 406 0.36 -29.33 -32.62
C ASP A 406 -0.06 -27.88 -32.47
N ARG A 407 -1.31 -27.64 -32.05
CA ARG A 407 -1.76 -26.29 -31.70
C ARG A 407 -1.16 -25.84 -30.38
N PHE A 408 -0.59 -24.64 -30.35
CA PHE A 408 -0.07 -24.05 -29.13
C PHE A 408 -1.12 -23.17 -28.46
N VAL A 409 -1.36 -23.37 -27.16
CA VAL A 409 -2.38 -22.64 -26.40
C VAL A 409 -1.69 -21.75 -25.38
N LEU A 410 -1.91 -20.46 -25.50
CA LEU A 410 -1.38 -19.43 -24.62
C LEU A 410 -2.53 -18.92 -23.73
N THR A 411 -2.27 -18.78 -22.44
CA THR A 411 -3.21 -18.16 -21.50
C THR A 411 -2.47 -17.25 -20.53
N GLN A 412 -3.04 -16.09 -20.21
CA GLN A 412 -2.51 -15.19 -19.19
C GLN A 412 -3.65 -14.37 -18.58
N ASP A 413 -3.60 -14.16 -17.27
CA ASP A 413 -4.40 -13.14 -16.58
C ASP A 413 -3.59 -11.85 -16.47
N PHE A 414 -4.17 -10.73 -16.91
CA PHE A 414 -3.49 -9.44 -16.91
C PHE A 414 -3.78 -8.58 -15.67
N GLY A 415 -4.67 -9.02 -14.77
CA GLY A 415 -5.10 -8.27 -13.59
C GLY A 415 -5.84 -6.96 -13.91
N VAL A 416 -6.13 -6.71 -15.19
CA VAL A 416 -6.86 -5.54 -15.71
C VAL A 416 -7.87 -5.98 -16.75
N ILE A 417 -8.90 -5.17 -16.99
CA ILE A 417 -9.96 -5.51 -17.96
C ILE A 417 -9.38 -5.64 -19.37
N VAL A 418 -9.44 -6.85 -19.92
CA VAL A 418 -8.99 -7.20 -21.28
C VAL A 418 -10.16 -7.13 -22.27
N GLY A 419 -11.36 -7.50 -21.82
CA GLY A 419 -12.57 -7.48 -22.62
C GLY A 419 -13.77 -7.95 -21.83
N ARG A 420 -14.85 -8.27 -22.55
CA ARG A 420 -16.14 -8.65 -21.96
C ARG A 420 -16.57 -10.01 -22.43
N THR A 421 -17.28 -10.74 -21.57
CA THR A 421 -17.79 -12.09 -21.84
C THR A 421 -19.27 -12.18 -21.54
N ALA A 422 -20.02 -12.80 -22.46
CA ALA A 422 -21.43 -13.15 -22.28
C ALA A 422 -21.61 -14.64 -21.97
N THR A 423 -22.62 -14.95 -21.13
CA THR A 423 -23.05 -16.32 -20.80
C THR A 423 -24.41 -16.64 -21.42
N ARG A 424 -24.78 -17.93 -21.50
CA ARG A 424 -26.10 -18.35 -21.97
C ARG A 424 -27.26 -17.82 -21.13
N ALA A 425 -27.00 -17.39 -19.90
CA ALA A 425 -27.99 -16.75 -19.03
C ALA A 425 -28.30 -15.30 -19.44
N GLY A 426 -27.55 -14.74 -20.41
CA GLY A 426 -27.71 -13.35 -20.86
C GLY A 426 -26.88 -12.35 -20.06
N GLU A 427 -26.05 -12.81 -19.13
CA GLU A 427 -25.16 -11.96 -18.34
C GLU A 427 -23.91 -11.57 -19.14
N VAL A 428 -23.49 -10.31 -19.03
CA VAL A 428 -22.25 -9.80 -19.61
C VAL A 428 -21.41 -9.15 -18.51
N PHE A 429 -20.13 -9.51 -18.44
CA PHE A 429 -19.21 -8.96 -17.46
C PHE A 429 -17.78 -8.84 -18.00
N ASP A 430 -17.00 -7.98 -17.36
CA ASP A 430 -15.60 -7.75 -17.68
C ASP A 430 -14.73 -8.93 -17.25
N VAL A 431 -13.70 -9.24 -18.04
CA VAL A 431 -12.72 -10.30 -17.77
C VAL A 431 -11.30 -9.79 -17.95
N SER A 432 -10.37 -10.31 -17.16
CA SER A 432 -8.93 -9.99 -17.20
C SER A 432 -8.06 -11.06 -17.87
N GLY A 433 -8.63 -12.23 -18.14
CA GLY A 433 -7.95 -13.32 -18.84
C GLY A 433 -7.90 -13.13 -20.35
N LEU A 434 -6.81 -13.58 -20.97
CA LEU A 434 -6.67 -13.72 -22.42
C LEU A 434 -6.23 -15.13 -22.76
N ARG A 435 -6.89 -15.71 -23.76
CA ARG A 435 -6.46 -16.98 -24.36
C ARG A 435 -6.21 -16.80 -25.85
N ALA A 436 -5.10 -17.34 -26.35
CA ALA A 436 -4.77 -17.39 -27.77
C ALA A 436 -4.37 -18.81 -28.20
N ILE A 437 -4.68 -19.15 -29.45
CA ILE A 437 -4.35 -20.45 -30.05
C ILE A 437 -3.56 -20.19 -31.32
N LEU A 438 -2.37 -20.79 -31.40
CA LEU A 438 -1.45 -20.68 -32.52
C LEU A 438 -1.36 -22.00 -33.29
N THR A 439 -1.01 -21.89 -34.58
CA THR A 439 -0.61 -23.00 -35.44
C THR A 439 0.67 -22.61 -36.17
N ALA A 440 1.57 -23.56 -36.44
CA ALA A 440 2.77 -23.26 -37.21
C ALA A 440 2.36 -22.86 -38.63
N ASP A 441 2.99 -21.82 -39.16
CA ASP A 441 2.75 -21.31 -40.50
C ASP A 441 4.06 -20.68 -41.02
N PRO A 442 4.84 -21.42 -41.81
CA PRO A 442 6.12 -20.93 -42.33
C PRO A 442 5.97 -19.78 -43.34
N THR A 443 4.74 -19.49 -43.80
CA THR A 443 4.47 -18.33 -44.68
C THR A 443 4.35 -17.02 -43.90
N MET A 444 4.20 -17.09 -42.58
CA MET A 444 4.15 -15.92 -41.70
C MET A 444 5.57 -15.52 -41.26
N PRO A 445 5.89 -14.21 -41.17
CA PRO A 445 7.21 -13.76 -40.73
C PRO A 445 7.64 -14.31 -39.36
N GLN A 446 6.67 -14.60 -38.49
CA GLN A 446 6.91 -15.11 -37.14
C GLN A 446 6.92 -16.66 -37.07
N GLY A 447 6.68 -17.35 -38.19
CA GLY A 447 6.61 -18.81 -38.25
C GLY A 447 5.31 -19.41 -37.70
N TYR A 448 4.36 -18.59 -37.27
CA TYR A 448 3.06 -19.03 -36.75
C TYR A 448 1.91 -18.11 -37.15
N ARG A 449 0.69 -18.65 -37.09
CA ARG A 449 -0.56 -17.93 -37.28
C ARG A 449 -1.46 -18.06 -36.05
N ILE A 450 -2.06 -16.95 -35.63
CA ILE A 450 -3.12 -16.94 -34.61
C ILE A 450 -4.41 -17.46 -35.24
N VAL A 451 -4.87 -18.61 -34.77
CA VAL A 451 -6.14 -19.23 -35.21
C VAL A 451 -7.32 -18.50 -34.54
N THR A 452 -7.20 -18.26 -33.24
CA THR A 452 -8.20 -17.49 -32.50
C THR A 452 -7.59 -16.92 -31.23
N ALA A 453 -8.05 -15.76 -30.82
CA ALA A 453 -7.75 -15.18 -29.52
C ALA A 453 -8.98 -14.48 -28.98
N TYR A 454 -9.20 -14.60 -27.67
CA TYR A 454 -10.39 -14.09 -27.03
C TYR A 454 -10.20 -13.84 -25.53
N PRO A 455 -10.87 -12.83 -24.95
CA PRO A 455 -10.93 -12.65 -23.50
C PRO A 455 -11.59 -13.87 -22.83
N ALA A 456 -11.05 -14.37 -21.72
CA ALA A 456 -11.45 -15.66 -21.13
C ALA A 456 -11.84 -15.56 -19.65
#